data_AF-A0AAJ0UES2-F1
#
_entry.id   AF-A0AAJ0UES2-F1
#
_cell.length_a   1.000
_cell.length_b   1.000
_cell.length_c   1.000
_cell.angle_alpha   90.00
_cell.angle_beta   90.00
_cell.angle_gamma   90.00
#
_symmetry.space_group_name_H-M   'P 1'
#
loop_
_entity.id
_entity.type
_entity.pdbx_description
1 polymer ?
#
loop_
_entity_poly.entity_id
_entity_poly.type
_entity_poly.pdbx_seq_one_letter_code
_entity_poly.pdbx_strand_id
1 'polypeptide(L)' 'MTAKRLSVKKREVGHRAPDTQKLTNLVTEDDKVRLNVEMAKAKRQALKARAVMEGTTIHQLVNRLIDEYLSEKQDE' A
#
# COMPACT_ATOMS: atom_id res chain seq x y z
N MET A 1 -15.57 -53.75 44.27
CA MET A 1 -15.80 -52.34 43.93
C MET A 1 -15.00 -52.00 42.69
N THR A 2 -15.67 -51.70 41.58
CA THR A 2 -15.05 -51.63 40.24
C THR A 2 -14.67 -50.18 39.91
N ALA A 3 -13.38 -49.88 39.84
CA ALA A 3 -12.89 -48.57 39.42
C ALA A 3 -12.95 -48.44 37.89
N LYS A 4 -13.92 -47.66 37.38
CA LYS A 4 -14.01 -47.29 35.96
C LYS A 4 -12.82 -46.40 35.58
N ARG A 5 -11.91 -46.91 34.76
CA ARG A 5 -10.84 -46.12 34.12
C ARG A 5 -11.47 -45.23 33.04
N LEU A 6 -11.42 -43.92 33.22
CA LEU A 6 -11.79 -42.95 32.18
C LEU A 6 -10.63 -42.85 31.18
N SER A 7 -10.87 -43.17 29.91
CA SER A 7 -9.91 -42.98 28.82
C SER A 7 -9.96 -41.53 28.35
N VAL A 8 -8.85 -40.80 28.51
CA VAL A 8 -8.71 -39.44 27.98
C VAL A 8 -8.52 -39.52 26.47
N LYS A 9 -9.51 -39.01 25.73
CA LYS A 9 -9.50 -38.92 24.28
C LYS A 9 -8.46 -37.87 23.86
N LYS A 10 -7.30 -38.32 23.35
CA LYS A 10 -6.30 -37.44 22.73
C LYS A 10 -6.97 -36.70 21.56
N ARG A 11 -7.14 -35.38 21.69
CA ARG A 11 -7.48 -34.53 20.55
C ARG A 11 -6.19 -34.25 19.80
N GLU A 12 -6.10 -34.71 18.56
CA GLU A 12 -5.07 -34.28 17.62
C GLU A 12 -5.32 -32.81 17.28
N VAL A 13 -4.69 -31.91 18.05
CA VAL A 13 -4.63 -30.50 17.68
C VAL A 13 -3.40 -30.37 16.79
N GLY A 14 -3.57 -30.57 15.49
CA GLY A 14 -2.54 -30.29 14.50
C GLY A 14 -2.07 -28.85 14.67
N HIS A 15 -0.91 -28.67 15.28
CA HIS A 15 -0.23 -27.38 15.35
C HIS A 15 0.42 -27.12 13.99
N ARG A 16 -0.40 -26.78 12.99
CA ARG A 16 0.12 -26.09 11.82
C ARG A 16 0.41 -24.67 12.28
N ALA A 17 1.69 -24.32 12.36
CA ALA A 17 2.13 -22.97 12.67
C ALA A 17 1.36 -21.99 11.77
N PRO A 18 0.83 -20.87 12.29
CA PRO A 18 0.20 -19.88 11.45
C PRO A 18 1.24 -19.46 10.41
N ASP A 19 0.92 -19.68 9.14
CA ASP A 19 1.70 -19.18 8.01
C ASP A 19 1.94 -17.70 8.29
N THR A 20 3.19 -17.37 8.61
CA THR A 20 3.67 -15.99 8.68
C THR A 20 3.60 -15.45 7.26
N GLN A 21 2.41 -15.01 6.86
CA GLN A 21 2.25 -14.11 5.73
C GLN A 21 3.18 -12.94 6.04
N LYS A 22 4.28 -12.88 5.29
CA LYS A 22 5.13 -11.70 5.28
C LYS A 22 4.21 -10.57 4.87
N LEU A 23 3.82 -9.75 5.85
CA LEU A 23 3.23 -8.44 5.68
C LEU A 23 4.31 -7.55 5.07
N THR A 24 4.74 -7.85 3.84
CA THR A 24 5.58 -6.94 3.07
C THR A 24 4.66 -5.82 2.63
N ASN A 25 4.72 -4.76 3.45
CA ASN A 25 4.26 -3.41 3.20
C ASN A 25 2.73 -3.29 3.07
N LEU A 26 2.05 -3.32 4.22
CA LEU A 26 0.98 -2.33 4.38
C LEU A 26 1.67 -0.97 4.25
N VAL A 27 1.58 -0.36 3.07
CA VAL A 27 1.69 1.10 2.95
C VAL A 27 0.47 1.63 3.69
N THR A 28 0.60 1.76 5.00
CA THR A 28 -0.39 2.39 5.86
C THR A 28 -0.56 3.82 5.39
N GLU A 29 -1.78 4.36 5.42
CA GLU A 29 -2.07 5.71 4.92
C GLU A 29 -1.22 6.83 5.54
N ASP A 30 -0.52 6.54 6.63
CA ASP A 30 0.55 7.33 7.24
C ASP A 30 1.72 7.71 6.32
N ASP A 31 1.98 6.99 5.21
CA ASP A 31 3.05 7.33 4.26
C ASP A 31 2.66 8.41 3.23
N LYS A 32 1.41 8.89 3.25
CA LYS A 32 0.95 9.92 2.32
C LYS A 32 1.30 11.32 2.84
N VAL A 33 2.35 11.91 2.29
CA VAL A 33 2.70 13.32 2.55
C VAL A 33 1.79 14.26 1.76
N ARG A 34 1.20 15.26 2.43
CA ARG A 34 0.42 16.31 1.78
C ARG A 34 1.33 17.49 1.39
N LEU A 35 1.34 17.82 0.11
CA LEU A 35 2.09 18.95 -0.44
C LEU A 35 1.14 20.06 -0.88
N ASN A 36 1.27 21.23 -0.27
CA ASN A 36 0.58 22.44 -0.71
C ASN A 36 1.47 23.18 -1.70
N VAL A 37 1.17 23.08 -3.00
CA VAL A 37 1.98 23.68 -4.07
C VAL A 37 1.24 24.87 -4.69
N GLU A 38 1.88 26.03 -4.64
CA GLU A 38 1.45 27.20 -5.40
C GLU A 38 2.00 27.14 -6.82
N MET A 39 1.13 27.44 -7.79
CA MET A 39 1.51 27.46 -9.20
C MET A 39 0.62 28.41 -9.99
N ALA A 40 1.16 28.93 -11.09
CA ALA A 40 0.42 29.81 -11.99
C ALA A 40 -0.85 29.14 -12.52
N LYS A 41 -1.92 29.93 -12.66
CA LYS A 41 -3.24 29.47 -13.13
C LYS A 41 -3.16 28.72 -14.46
N ALA A 42 -2.34 29.21 -15.39
CA ALA A 42 -2.13 28.59 -16.70
C ALA A 42 -1.55 27.17 -16.58
N LYS A 43 -0.51 26.98 -15.75
CA LYS A 43 0.10 25.66 -15.49
C LYS A 43 -0.90 24.68 -14.87
N ARG A 44 -1.71 25.15 -13.93
CA ARG A 44 -2.78 24.34 -13.32
C ARG A 44 -3.83 23.89 -14.34
N GLN A 45 -4.21 24.78 -15.27
CA GLN A 45 -5.16 24.43 -16.34
C GLN A 45 -4.56 23.41 -17.31
N ALA A 46 -3.30 23.58 -17.69
CA ALA A 46 -2.59 22.62 -18.55
C ALA A 46 -2.51 21.21 -17.91
N LEU A 47 -2.18 21.13 -16.61
CA LEU A 47 -2.18 19.86 -15.87
C LEU A 47 -3.56 19.19 -15.84
N LYS A 48 -4.63 19.99 -15.63
CA LYS A 48 -6.00 19.49 -15.68
C LYS A 48 -6.35 18.91 -17.05
N ALA A 49 -6.06 19.64 -18.12
CA ALA A 49 -6.33 19.20 -19.47
C ALA A 49 -5.57 17.89 -19.78
N ARG A 50 -4.29 17.82 -19.42
CA ARG A 50 -3.47 16.62 -19.61
C ARG A 50 -4.01 15.42 -18.85
N ALA A 51 -4.39 15.59 -17.59
CA ALA A 51 -4.98 14.51 -16.79
C ALA A 51 -6.26 13.95 -17.44
N VAL A 52 -7.13 14.83 -17.96
CA VAL A 52 -8.35 14.43 -18.70
C VAL A 52 -8.00 13.66 -19.98
N MET A 53 -7.02 14.12 -20.75
CA MET A 53 -6.61 13.45 -21.99
C MET A 53 -6.02 12.05 -21.73
N GLU A 54 -5.27 11.88 -20.65
CA GLU A 54 -4.69 10.60 -20.26
C GLU A 54 -5.68 9.66 -19.53
N GLY A 55 -6.90 10.13 -19.25
CA GLY A 55 -7.89 9.34 -18.49
C GLY A 55 -7.46 9.06 -17.04
N THR A 56 -6.61 9.91 -16.46
CA THR A 56 -6.06 9.75 -15.11
C THR A 56 -6.48 10.90 -14.20
N THR A 57 -6.32 10.71 -12.89
CA THR A 57 -6.52 11.81 -11.93
C THR A 57 -5.32 12.76 -11.94
N ILE A 58 -5.57 14.03 -11.66
CA ILE A 58 -4.51 15.04 -11.52
C ILE A 58 -3.46 14.59 -10.49
N HIS A 59 -3.90 13.95 -9.40
CA HIS A 59 -3.02 13.45 -8.36
C HIS A 59 -2.07 12.37 -8.88
N GLN A 60 -2.57 11.39 -9.63
CA GLN A 60 -1.74 10.35 -10.24
C GLN A 60 -0.74 10.93 -11.26
N LEU A 61 -1.20 11.88 -12.08
CA LEU A 61 -0.33 12.56 -13.04
C LEU A 61 0.80 13.31 -12.33
N VAL A 62 0.48 14.05 -11.26
CA VAL A 62 1.48 14.80 -10.49
C VAL A 62 2.49 13.87 -9.82
N ASN A 63 2.04 12.78 -9.21
CA ASN A 63 2.96 11.82 -8.59
C ASN A 63 3.90 11.19 -9.62
N ARG A 64 3.38 10.80 -10.79
CA ARG A 64 4.21 10.28 -11.88
C ARG A 64 5.29 11.28 -12.32
N LEU A 65 4.94 12.55 -12.48
CA LEU A 65 5.89 13.60 -12.86
C LEU A 65 6.96 13.84 -11.78
N ILE A 66 6.59 13.71 -10.50
CA ILE A 66 7.52 13.78 -9.38
C ILE A 66 8.47 12.57 -9.42
N ASP A 67 7.94 11.37 -9.63
CA ASP A 67 8.73 10.14 -9.71
C ASP A 67 9.72 10.19 -10.88
N GLU A 68 9.27 10.64 -12.07
CA GLU A 68 10.13 10.86 -13.25
C GLU A 68 11.27 11.83 -12.91
N TYR A 69 10.96 13.00 -12.35
CA TYR A 69 11.97 13.98 -11.96
C TYR A 69 12.96 13.46 -10.92
N LEU A 70 12.48 12.72 -9.91
CA LEU A 70 13.34 12.15 -8.87
C LEU A 70 14.25 11.06 -9.42
N SER A 71 13.75 10.24 -10.36
CA SER A 71 14.57 9.21 -11.02
C SER A 71 15.67 9.83 -11.87
N GLU A 72 15.36 10.84 -12.68
CA GLU A 72 16.35 11.59 -13.48
C GLU A 72 17.44 12.24 -12.62
N LYS A 73 17.09 12.65 -11.38
CA LYS A 73 18.03 13.29 -10.45
C LYS A 73 18.85 12.31 -9.61
N GLN A 74 18.51 11.02 -9.60
CA GLN A 74 19.30 10.00 -8.90
C GLN A 74 20.43 9.44 -9.76
N ASP A 75 20.33 9.56 -11.08
CA ASP A 75 21.35 9.12 -12.04
C ASP A 75 22.41 10.21 -12.35
N GLU A 76 22.28 11.41 -11.76
CA GLU A 76 23.18 12.57 -11.91
C GLU A 76 24.08 12.74 -10.67
#